data_AF-A0AAE6BT46-F1
#
_entry.id   AF-A0AAE6BT46-F1
#
_cell.length_a   1.000
_cell.length_b   1.000
_cell.length_c   1.000
_cell.angle_alpha   90.00
_cell.angle_beta   90.00
_cell.angle_gamma   90.00
#
_symmetry.space_group_name_H-M   'P 1'
#
loop_
_entity.id
_entity.type
_entity.pdbx_description
1 polymer ?
#
loop_
_entity_poly.entity_id
_entity_poly.type
_entity_poly.pdbx_seq_one_letter_code
_entity_poly.pdbx_strand_id
1 'polypeptide(L)' 'MGPARPDLSPTARILIEGRYIVIYEPMDYGIFVVAVVYGPRDVENWLV' A
#
# COMPACT_ATOMS: atom_id res chain seq x y z
N MET A 1 3.12 7.74 7.50
CA MET A 1 3.65 6.84 6.46
C MET A 1 3.39 5.40 6.89
N GLY A 2 2.94 4.54 5.97
CA GLY A 2 2.43 3.22 6.31
C GLY A 2 3.50 2.14 6.54
N PRO A 3 3.09 0.97 7.09
CA PRO A 3 4.00 -0.14 7.37
C PRO A 3 4.59 -0.70 6.09
N ALA A 4 5.84 -1.18 6.19
CA ALA A 4 6.50 -1.90 5.10
C ALA A 4 5.84 -3.27 4.88
N ARG A 5 5.78 -3.70 3.61
CA ARG A 5 5.19 -4.96 3.17
C ARG A 5 6.20 -5.74 2.32
N PRO A 6 7.21 -6.36 2.97
CA PRO A 6 8.25 -7.13 2.27
C PRO A 6 7.68 -8.33 1.49
N ASP A 7 6.47 -8.76 1.81
CA ASP A 7 5.68 -9.75 1.09
C ASP A 7 5.23 -9.29 -0.31
N LEU A 8 5.09 -7.98 -0.53
CA LEU A 8 4.75 -7.39 -1.83
C LEU A 8 6.00 -6.96 -2.61
N SER A 9 6.94 -6.31 -1.94
CA SER A 9 8.23 -5.87 -2.47
C SER A 9 9.12 -5.40 -1.30
N PRO A 10 10.46 -5.46 -1.40
CA PRO A 10 11.37 -5.04 -0.33
C PRO A 10 11.13 -3.61 0.20
N THR A 11 10.61 -2.72 -0.64
CA THR A 11 10.39 -1.29 -0.30
C THR A 11 8.92 -0.91 -0.24
N ALA A 12 8.00 -1.83 -0.61
CA ALA A 12 6.58 -1.55 -0.66
C ALA A 12 6.01 -1.15 0.70
N ARG A 13 5.10 -0.19 0.67
CA ARG A 13 4.35 0.32 1.81
C ARG A 13 2.89 0.45 1.45
N ILE A 14 2.03 0.35 2.47
CA ILE A 14 0.59 0.50 2.32
C ILE A 14 0.10 1.72 3.08
N LEU A 15 -0.60 2.64 2.42
CA LEU A 15 -1.38 3.71 3.04
C LEU A 15 -2.86 3.39 2.90
N ILE A 16 -3.61 3.45 3.99
CA ILE A 16 -5.07 3.30 3.98
C ILE A 16 -5.67 4.68 4.16
N GLU A 17 -6.46 5.11 3.18
CA GLU A 17 -7.18 6.40 3.21
C GLU A 17 -8.67 6.14 2.94
N GLY A 18 -9.48 6.27 3.98
CA GLY A 18 -10.91 5.93 3.93
C GLY A 18 -11.14 4.48 3.49
N ARG A 19 -11.69 4.30 2.28
CA ARG A 19 -11.98 2.99 1.67
C ARG A 19 -10.96 2.58 0.60
N TYR A 20 -9.84 3.27 0.51
CA TYR A 20 -8.82 3.00 -0.48
C TYR A 20 -7.55 2.54 0.17
N ILE A 21 -6.91 1.57 -0.47
CA ILE A 21 -5.58 1.07 -0.14
C ILE A 21 -4.65 1.56 -1.23
N VAL A 22 -3.61 2.29 -0.85
CA VAL A 22 -2.57 2.77 -1.75
C VAL A 22 -1.32 1.95 -1.49
N ILE A 23 -0.86 1.20 -2.50
CA ILE A 23 0.46 0.57 -2.49
C ILE A 23 1.43 1.54 -3.13
N TYR A 24 2.52 1.83 -2.43
CA TYR A 24 3.54 2.72 -2.92
C TYR A 24 4.95 2.27 -2.53
N GLU A 25 5.94 2.73 -3.28
CA GLU A 25 7.34 2.57 -2.96
C GLU A 25 7.98 3.95 -2.77
N PRO A 26 8.74 4.16 -1.68
CA PRO A 26 9.55 5.36 -1.52
C PRO A 26 10.73 5.31 -2.49
N MET A 27 10.97 6.44 -3.16
CA MET A 27 12.11 6.68 -4.05
C MET A 27 12.93 7.84 -3.46
N ASP A 28 14.20 7.96 -3.84
CA ASP A 28 15.07 9.03 -3.34
C ASP A 28 14.55 10.45 -3.67
N TYR A 29 13.71 10.56 -4.70
CA TYR A 29 13.12 11.81 -5.20
C TYR A 29 11.62 11.94 -4.91
N GLY A 30 10.98 10.99 -4.21
CA GLY A 30 9.55 11.05 -3.95
C GLY A 30 8.89 9.70 -3.68
N ILE A 31 7.64 9.55 -4.14
CA ILE A 31 6.83 8.34 -3.95
C ILE A 31 6.35 7.86 -5.31
N PHE A 32 6.57 6.57 -5.59
CA PHE A 32 5.97 5.89 -6.73
C PHE A 32 4.70 5.15 -6.28
N VAL A 33 3.55 5.58 -6.79
CA VAL A 33 2.26 4.91 -6.49
C VAL A 33 2.09 3.75 -7.46
N VAL A 34 2.22 2.53 -6.95
CA VAL A 34 2.16 1.29 -7.72
C VAL A 34 0.71 0.94 -8.05
N ALA A 35 -0.19 1.06 -7.07
CA ALA A 35 -1.60 0.74 -7.23
C ALA A 35 -2.47 1.51 -6.24
N VAL A 36 -3.69 1.83 -6.65
CA VAL A 36 -4.76 2.30 -5.77
C VAL A 36 -5.92 1.34 -5.90
N VAL A 37 -6.31 0.72 -4.78
CA VAL A 37 -7.31 -0.32 -4.72
C VAL A 37 -8.49 0.18 -3.90
N TYR A 38 -9.71 0.04 -4.42
CA TYR A 38 -10.93 0.28 -3.66
C TYR A 38 -11.21 -0.94 -2.77
N GLY A 39 -11.17 -0.76 -1.45
CA GLY A 39 -11.24 -1.81 -0.44
C GLY A 39 -12.52 -1.78 0.43
N PRO A 40 -13.74 -1.78 -0.12
CA PRO A 40 -14.95 -1.99 0.68
C PRO A 40 -15.12 -3.46 1.12
N ARG A 41 -14.29 -4.38 0.63
CA ARG A 41 -14.23 -5.77 1.09
C ARG A 41 -12.96 -5.96 1.90
N ASP A 42 -13.13 -5.82 3.21
CA ASP A 42 -12.24 -6.36 4.25
C ASP A 42 -10.74 -6.05 4.04
N VAL A 43 -10.39 -4.76 4.21
CA VAL A 43 -9.00 -4.26 4.16
C VAL A 43 -8.06 -5.06 5.07
N GLU A 44 -8.58 -5.59 6.18
CA GLU A 44 -7.83 -6.37 7.17
C GLU A 44 -7.44 -7.77 6.65
N ASN A 45 -8.18 -8.32 5.69
CA ASN A 45 -7.96 -9.65 5.09
C ASN A 45 -7.42 -9.61 3.65
N TRP A 46 -7.03 -8.46 3.12
CA TRP A 46 -6.70 -8.33 1.70
C TRP A 46 -5.44 -9.10 1.24
N LEU A 47 -4.59 -9.52 2.18
CA LEU A 47 -3.30 -10.15 1.89
C LEU A 47 -3.19 -11.56 2.50
N VAL A 48 -4.32 -12.16 2.87
CA VAL A 48 -4.41 -13.54 3.36
C VAL A 48 -4.66 -14.50 2.21
#